data_AF-A0A2D0JJW4-F1
#
_entry.id   AF-A0A2D0JJW4-F1
#
_cell.length_a   1.000
_cell.length_b   1.000
_cell.length_c   1.000
_cell.angle_alpha   90.00
_cell.angle_beta   90.00
_cell.angle_gamma   90.00
#
_symmetry.space_group_name_H-M   'P 1'
#
loop_
_entity.id
_entity.type
_entity.pdbx_description
1 polymer ?
#
loop_
_entity_poly.entity_id
_entity_poly.type
_entity_poly.pdbx_seq_one_letter_code
_entity_poly.pdbx_strand_id
1 'polypeptide(L)'
;MQTTLYVKAKYGCFSKISEEVKKIIKSVQSYIPGYQLEYEPIIRNDEIIINVSVRGSGDYLPSYAGNLDIINCAAISVAEYKLNLKNEVCL
;
A
#
# COMPACT_ATOMS: atom_id res chain seq x y z
N MET A 1 -4.35 1.79 -10.62
CA MET A 1 -3.60 3.04 -10.29
C MET A 1 -2.15 2.71 -10.00
N GLN A 2 -1.19 3.53 -10.42
CA GLN A 2 0.23 3.44 -9.98
C GLN A 2 0.62 4.70 -9.21
N THR A 3 1.53 4.57 -8.25
CA THR A 3 2.05 5.68 -7.44
C THR A 3 3.53 5.46 -7.17
N THR A 4 4.33 6.49 -7.46
CA THR A 4 5.76 6.50 -7.15
C THR A 4 6.01 7.44 -5.98
N LEU A 5 6.65 6.92 -4.93
CA LEU A 5 7.09 7.70 -3.79
C LEU A 5 8.59 7.98 -3.93
N TYR A 6 8.96 9.26 -3.78
CA TYR A 6 10.34 9.72 -3.69
C TYR A 6 10.60 10.19 -2.26
N VAL A 7 11.56 9.57 -1.59
CA VAL A 7 11.81 9.80 -0.16
C VAL A 7 13.27 10.18 0.05
N LYS A 8 13.49 11.35 0.63
CA LYS A 8 14.79 11.74 1.22
C LYS A 8 14.76 11.45 2.71
N ALA A 9 15.59 10.53 3.15
CA ALA A 9 15.68 10.14 4.55
C ALA A 9 17.10 9.74 4.91
N LYS A 10 17.47 9.92 6.18
CA LYS A 10 18.68 9.30 6.74
C LYS A 10 18.35 7.86 7.12
N TYR A 11 19.16 6.92 6.66
CA TYR A 11 19.02 5.51 6.99
C TYR A 11 20.39 4.86 7.22
N GLY A 12 20.43 3.86 8.09
CA GLY A 12 21.67 3.13 8.37
C GLY A 12 21.95 2.04 7.33
N CYS A 13 20.96 1.20 7.03
CA CYS A 13 21.11 0.07 6.13
C CYS A 13 19.89 -0.05 5.21
N PHE A 14 20.13 -0.02 3.89
CA PHE A 14 19.07 -0.03 2.90
C PHE A 14 18.27 -1.33 2.88
N SER A 15 18.88 -2.48 3.14
CA SER A 15 18.16 -3.76 3.18
C SER A 15 17.05 -3.78 4.22
N LYS A 16 17.26 -3.11 5.37
CA LYS A 16 16.22 -2.93 6.40
C LYS A 16 15.04 -2.12 5.89
N ILE A 17 15.27 -1.12 5.03
CA ILE A 17 14.16 -0.37 4.40
C ILE A 17 13.34 -1.31 3.52
N SER A 18 13.98 -2.10 2.67
CA SER A 18 13.26 -3.04 1.79
C SER A 18 12.46 -4.07 2.59
N GLU A 19 13.01 -4.59 3.71
CA GLU A 19 12.29 -5.49 4.61
C GLU A 19 11.07 -4.82 5.27
N GLU A 20 11.22 -3.61 5.79
CA GLU A 20 10.11 -2.85 6.40
C GLU A 20 9.04 -2.48 5.37
N VAL A 21 9.43 -2.09 4.16
CA VAL A 21 8.48 -1.84 3.06
C VAL A 21 7.65 -3.09 2.79
N LYS A 22 8.26 -4.29 2.73
CA LYS A 22 7.50 -5.54 2.54
C LYS A 22 6.51 -5.81 3.66
N LYS A 23 6.85 -5.49 4.91
CA LYS A 23 5.91 -5.58 6.05
C LYS A 23 4.75 -4.61 5.92
N ILE A 24 5.02 -3.36 5.51
CA ILE A 24 3.99 -2.35 5.27
C ILE A 24 3.06 -2.80 4.13
N ILE A 25 3.62 -3.29 3.00
CA ILE A 25 2.82 -3.84 1.90
C ILE A 25 1.88 -4.93 2.41
N LYS A 26 2.36 -5.86 3.24
CA LYS A 26 1.51 -6.91 3.85
C LYS A 26 0.45 -6.36 4.79
N SER A 27 0.78 -5.32 5.56
CA SER A 27 -0.19 -4.65 6.42
C SER A 27 -1.29 -3.97 5.61
N VAL A 28 -0.95 -3.27 4.53
CA VAL A 28 -1.93 -2.61 3.65
C VAL A 28 -2.79 -3.64 2.91
N GLN A 29 -2.18 -4.76 2.48
CA GLN A 29 -2.89 -5.88 1.85
C GLN A 29 -3.97 -6.50 2.74
N SER A 30 -3.94 -6.28 4.07
CA SER A 30 -4.97 -6.79 4.98
C SER A 30 -6.34 -6.16 4.77
N TYR A 31 -6.41 -4.95 4.22
CA TYR A 31 -7.68 -4.29 3.89
C TYR A 31 -7.82 -3.96 2.40
N ILE A 32 -6.73 -3.99 1.62
CA ILE A 32 -6.78 -3.87 0.16
C ILE A 32 -5.85 -4.90 -0.54
N PRO A 33 -6.37 -6.08 -0.92
CA PRO A 33 -5.55 -7.16 -1.49
C PRO A 33 -4.77 -6.78 -2.74
N GLY A 34 -5.31 -5.85 -3.54
CA GLY A 34 -4.71 -5.38 -4.79
C GLY A 34 -3.57 -4.37 -4.63
N TYR A 35 -3.15 -4.02 -3.41
CA TYR A 35 -1.99 -3.15 -3.17
C TYR A 35 -0.69 -3.93 -3.33
N GLN A 36 0.15 -3.54 -4.29
CA GLN A 36 1.34 -4.29 -4.67
C GLN A 36 2.56 -3.39 -4.80
N LEU A 37 3.73 -3.96 -4.53
CA LEU A 37 5.01 -3.36 -4.86
C LEU A 37 5.39 -3.79 -6.28
N GLU A 38 5.58 -2.84 -7.19
CA GLU A 38 5.87 -3.14 -8.60
C GLU A 38 7.30 -3.68 -8.79
N TYR A 39 8.23 -3.17 -7.99
CA TYR A 39 9.64 -3.61 -7.94
C TYR A 39 10.26 -3.26 -6.59
N GLU A 40 11.34 -3.97 -6.23
CA GLU A 40 12.10 -3.69 -5.01
C GLU A 40 12.49 -2.20 -4.93
N PRO A 41 12.45 -1.56 -3.74
CA PRO A 41 12.87 -0.17 -3.60
C PRO A 41 14.27 0.02 -4.16
N ILE A 42 14.52 1.18 -4.78
CA ILE A 42 15.83 1.53 -5.34
C ILE A 42 16.32 2.84 -4.74
N ILE A 43 17.65 3.03 -4.75
CA ILE A 43 18.28 4.31 -4.41
C ILE A 43 18.75 4.95 -5.71
N ARG A 44 18.39 6.21 -5.94
CA ARG A 44 18.89 7.02 -7.05
C ARG A 44 19.06 8.46 -6.60
N ASN A 45 20.22 9.05 -6.84
CA ASN A 45 20.50 10.46 -6.51
C ASN A 45 20.19 10.83 -5.04
N ASP A 46 20.56 9.97 -4.09
CA ASP A 46 20.29 10.15 -2.64
C ASP A 46 18.79 10.14 -2.27
N GLU A 47 17.93 9.63 -3.16
CA GLU A 47 16.50 9.42 -2.92
C GLU A 47 16.18 7.93 -2.96
N ILE A 48 15.34 7.50 -2.02
CA ILE A 48 14.70 6.18 -2.06
C ILE A 48 13.47 6.32 -2.94
N ILE A 49 13.37 5.47 -3.97
CA ILE A 49 12.24 5.41 -4.88
C ILE A 49 11.48 4.11 -4.60
N ILE A 50 10.18 4.23 -4.33
CA ILE A 50 9.27 3.12 -4.10
C ILE A 50 8.12 3.24 -5.12
N ASN A 51 7.78 2.15 -5.79
CA ASN A 51 6.68 2.14 -6.74
C ASN A 51 5.65 1.09 -6.35
N VAL A 52 4.41 1.54 -6.20
CA VAL A 52 3.29 0.69 -5.82
C VAL A 52 2.17 0.83 -6.84
N SER A 53 1.42 -0.25 -7.02
CA SER A 53 0.15 -0.22 -7.74
C SER A 53 -0.99 -0.65 -6.86
N VAL A 54 -2.17 -0.23 -7.26
CA VAL A 54 -3.44 -0.64 -6.67
C VAL A 54 -4.37 -1.06 -7.78
N ARG A 55 -4.75 -2.34 -7.72
CA ARG A 55 -5.89 -2.88 -8.44
C ARG A 55 -7.09 -2.88 -7.51
N GLY A 56 -8.17 -2.23 -7.92
CA GLY A 56 -9.42 -2.26 -7.18
C GLY A 56 -10.08 -3.64 -7.29
N SER A 57 -10.91 -3.99 -6.31
CA SER A 57 -11.57 -5.30 -6.24
C SER A 57 -12.55 -5.56 -7.38
N GLY A 58 -13.21 -4.50 -7.85
CA GLY A 58 -14.18 -4.60 -8.93
C GLY A 58 -15.63 -4.62 -8.47
N ASP A 59 -15.90 -4.37 -7.18
CA ASP A 59 -17.24 -4.44 -6.57
C ASP A 59 -18.31 -3.62 -7.30
N TYR A 60 -18.02 -2.32 -7.47
CA TYR A 60 -18.91 -1.38 -8.15
C TYR A 60 -18.19 -0.69 -9.33
N LEU A 61 -16.93 -0.31 -9.11
CA LEU A 61 -16.10 0.34 -10.12
C LEU A 61 -15.20 -0.68 -10.80
N PRO A 62 -14.81 -0.46 -12.07
CA PRO A 62 -13.84 -1.33 -12.73
C PRO A 62 -12.53 -1.48 -11.96
N SER A 63 -11.88 -2.64 -12.03
CA SER A 63 -10.65 -2.95 -11.27
C SER A 63 -9.47 -1.99 -11.51
N TYR A 64 -9.47 -1.17 -12.56
CA TYR A 64 -8.45 -0.14 -12.75
C TYR A 64 -8.61 1.06 -11.80
N ALA A 65 -9.80 1.26 -11.22
CA ALA A 65 -10.15 2.36 -10.32
C ALA A 65 -9.66 2.15 -8.87
N GLY A 66 -8.47 1.56 -8.71
CA GLY A 66 -7.87 1.28 -7.40
C GLY A 66 -7.58 2.52 -6.55
N ASN A 67 -7.59 3.72 -7.13
CA ASN A 67 -7.48 4.99 -6.40
C ASN A 67 -8.69 5.25 -5.49
N LEU A 68 -9.90 4.87 -5.93
CA LEU A 68 -11.11 5.03 -5.13
C LEU A 68 -11.23 3.87 -4.14
N ASP A 69 -10.85 2.68 -4.57
CA ASP A 69 -10.93 1.48 -3.76
C ASP A 69 -10.03 1.57 -2.52
N ILE A 70 -8.79 2.04 -2.66
CA ILE A 70 -7.88 2.22 -1.51
C ILE A 70 -8.41 3.23 -0.48
N ILE A 71 -9.13 4.27 -0.92
CA ILE A 71 -9.72 5.27 -0.03
C ILE A 71 -10.88 4.64 0.75
N ASN A 72 -11.78 3.95 0.04
CA ASN A 72 -12.95 3.31 0.65
C ASN A 72 -12.55 2.22 1.64
N CYS A 73 -11.61 1.36 1.27
CA CYS A 73 -11.14 0.26 2.12
C CYS A 73 -10.39 0.76 3.36
N ALA A 74 -9.59 1.83 3.22
CA ALA A 74 -8.99 2.47 4.37
C ALA A 74 -10.06 3.06 5.31
N ALA A 75 -11.12 3.68 4.78
CA ALA A 75 -12.21 4.22 5.59
C ALA A 75 -12.97 3.12 6.35
N ILE A 76 -13.26 1.98 5.70
CA ILE A 76 -13.89 0.81 6.33
C ILE A 76 -12.98 0.26 7.44
N SER A 77 -11.70 0.03 7.17
CA SER A 77 -10.77 -0.50 8.17
C SER A 77 -10.61 0.40 9.39
N VAL A 78 -10.62 1.73 9.20
CA VAL A 78 -10.63 2.70 10.31
C VAL A 78 -11.90 2.58 11.15
N ALA A 79 -13.07 2.41 10.52
CA ALA A 79 -14.34 2.24 11.22
C ALA A 79 -14.37 0.92 12.01
N GLU A 80 -13.92 -0.18 11.41
CA GLU A 80 -13.82 -1.49 12.06
C GLU A 80 -12.89 -1.45 13.28
N TYR A 81 -11.71 -0.86 13.13
CA TYR A 81 -10.77 -0.63 14.23
C TYR A 81 -11.42 0.15 15.37
N LYS A 82 -12.14 1.24 15.04
CA LYS A 82 -12.79 2.09 16.04
C LYS A 82 -13.92 1.37 16.80
N LEU A 83 -14.59 0.44 16.15
CA LEU A 83 -15.72 -0.33 16.70
C LEU A 83 -15.29 -1.68 17.29
N ASN A 84 -13.99 -1.99 17.33
CA ASN A 84 -13.45 -3.29 17.74
C ASN A 84 -14.06 -4.47 16.97
N LEU A 85 -14.36 -4.26 15.68
CA LEU A 85 -14.78 -5.32 14.77
C LEU A 85 -13.55 -6.05 14.23
N LYS A 86 -13.73 -7.27 13.73
CA LYS A 86 -12.68 -7.92 12.95
C LYS A 86 -12.52 -7.15 11.65
N ASN A 87 -11.28 -6.91 11.23
CA ASN A 87 -11.02 -6.36 9.90
C ASN A 87 -11.57 -7.32 8.84
N GLU A 88 -12.60 -6.91 8.13
CA GLU A 88 -13.00 -7.57 6.89
C GLU A 88 -12.13 -7.04 5.75
N VAL A 89 -11.71 -7.96 4.89
CA VAL A 89 -10.97 -7.60 3.69
C VAL A 89 -11.97 -7.03 2.71
N CYS A 90 -11.70 -5.86 2.10
CA CYS A 90 -12.47 -5.43 0.94
C CYS A 90 -12.39 -6.49 -0.14
N LEU A 91 -13.54 -7.09 -0.47
CA LEU A 91 -13.69 -8.09 -1.52
C LEU A 91 -13.89 -7.44 -2.88
#